data_AF-A0A2V9ZHL2-F1
#
_entry.id   AF-A0A2V9ZHL2-F1
#
_cell.length_a   1.000
_cell.length_b   1.000
_cell.length_c   1.000
_cell.angle_alpha   90.00
_cell.angle_beta   90.00
_cell.angle_gamma   90.00
#
_symmetry.space_group_name_H-M   'P 1'
#
loop_
_entity.id
_entity.type
_entity.pdbx_description
1 polymer ?
#
loop_
_entity_poly.entity_id
_entity_poly.type
_entity_poly.pdbx_seq_one_letter_code
_entity_poly.pdbx_strand_id
1 'polypeptide(L)' 'LTHHYETALKNLEQAIKLNPSNRYHARNESDFQNMSDDPRFTELLYPEELEASASPAPASSPAAVKNKRR' A
#
# COMPACT_ATOMS: atom_id res chain seq x y z
N LEU A 1 -21.81 -15.09 -7.22
CA LEU A 1 -20.61 -15.39 -6.40
C LEU A 1 -19.61 -14.23 -6.30
N THR A 2 -19.85 -13.08 -6.95
CA THR A 2 -18.89 -11.94 -6.97
C THR A 2 -19.04 -10.94 -5.82
N HIS A 3 -20.10 -11.00 -5.02
CA HIS A 3 -20.38 -10.01 -3.97
C HIS A 3 -19.44 -10.09 -2.74
N HIS A 4 -18.75 -11.23 -2.55
CA HIS A 4 -17.88 -11.43 -1.39
C HIS A 4 -16.56 -10.66 -1.50
N TYR A 5 -16.03 -10.48 -2.72
CA TYR A 5 -14.74 -9.81 -2.95
C TYR A 5 -14.77 -8.33 -2.57
N GLU A 6 -15.75 -7.56 -3.08
CA GLU A 6 -15.87 -6.13 -2.75
C GLU A 6 -16.13 -5.89 -1.27
N THR A 7 -16.93 -6.76 -0.65
CA THR A 7 -17.23 -6.66 0.79
C THR A 7 -16.00 -7.00 1.62
N ALA A 8 -15.22 -8.01 1.22
CA ALA A 8 -13.98 -8.40 1.89
C ALA A 8 -12.93 -7.28 1.81
N LEU A 9 -12.75 -6.66 0.64
CA LEU A 9 -11.83 -5.52 0.47
C LEU A 9 -12.22 -4.34 1.37
N LYS A 10 -13.51 -3.96 1.39
CA LYS A 10 -14.01 -2.90 2.28
C LYS A 10 -13.78 -3.22 3.75
N ASN A 11 -14.07 -4.46 4.16
CA ASN A 11 -13.85 -4.89 5.54
C ASN A 11 -12.36 -4.89 5.91
N LEU A 12 -11.49 -5.34 5.01
CA LEU A 12 -10.05 -5.33 5.20
C LEU A 12 -9.51 -3.90 5.31
N GLU A 13 -9.95 -2.99 4.44
CA GLU A 13 -9.57 -1.57 4.50
C GLU A 13 -9.92 -0.97 5.86
N GLN A 14 -11.14 -1.20 6.38
CA GLN A 14 -11.55 -0.74 7.70
C GLN A 14 -10.70 -1.39 8.81
N ALA A 15 -10.43 -2.69 8.71
CA ALA A 15 -9.60 -3.40 9.67
C ALA A 15 -8.16 -2.88 9.70
N ILE A 16 -7.59 -2.51 8.55
CA ILE A 16 -6.24 -1.93 8.46
C ILE A 16 -6.20 -0.52 9.06
N LYS A 17 -7.25 0.29 8.85
CA LYS A 17 -7.38 1.62 9.49
C LYS A 17 -7.40 1.52 11.02
N LEU A 18 -8.03 0.48 11.56
CA LEU A 18 -8.07 0.23 13.01
C LEU A 18 -6.76 -0.37 13.53
N ASN A 19 -6.18 -1.34 12.81
CA ASN A 19 -4.92 -1.96 13.15
C ASN A 19 -4.10 -2.25 11.88
N PRO A 20 -3.03 -1.48 11.62
CA PRO A 20 -2.17 -1.67 10.45
C PRO A 20 -1.55 -3.07 10.34
N SER A 21 -1.45 -3.80 11.46
CA SER A 21 -0.90 -5.17 11.47
C SER A 21 -1.79 -6.18 10.74
N ASN A 22 -3.08 -5.86 10.55
CA ASN A 22 -4.02 -6.72 9.80
C ASN A 22 -3.58 -6.96 8.36
N ARG A 23 -2.73 -6.09 7.80
CA ARG A 23 -2.08 -6.29 6.50
C ARG A 23 -1.29 -7.60 6.42
N TYR A 24 -0.50 -7.88 7.45
CA TYR A 24 0.32 -9.09 7.50
C TYR A 24 -0.51 -10.36 7.71
N HIS A 25 -1.61 -10.25 8.45
CA HIS A 25 -2.55 -11.34 8.64
C HIS A 25 -3.29 -11.66 7.32
N ALA A 26 -3.83 -10.64 6.66
CA ALA A 26 -4.53 -10.80 5.38
C ALA A 26 -3.64 -11.40 4.29
N ARG A 27 -2.33 -11.10 4.29
CA ARG A 27 -1.38 -11.70 3.35
C ARG A 27 -1.26 -13.23 3.47
N ASN A 28 -1.44 -13.78 4.66
CA ASN A 28 -1.25 -15.22 4.94
C ASN A 28 -2.56 -16.00 5.04
N GLU A 29 -3.70 -15.31 5.02
CA GLU A 29 -5.01 -15.89 5.24
C GLU A 29 -5.58 -16.51 3.97
N SER A 30 -6.21 -17.69 4.06
CA SER A 30 -6.64 -18.45 2.89
C SER A 30 -7.74 -17.75 2.10
N ASP A 31 -8.61 -17.00 2.79
CA ASP A 31 -9.69 -16.24 2.16
C ASP A 31 -9.18 -15.13 1.23
N PHE A 32 -7.95 -14.66 1.46
CA PHE A 32 -7.32 -13.57 0.70
C PHE A 32 -6.27 -14.07 -0.30
N GLN A 33 -5.95 -15.36 -0.34
CA GLN A 33 -5.01 -15.91 -1.33
C GLN A 33 -5.46 -15.62 -2.76
N ASN A 34 -6.75 -15.78 -3.06
CA ASN A 34 -7.32 -15.46 -4.37
C ASN A 34 -7.40 -13.95 -4.66
N MET A 35 -7.24 -13.09 -3.64
CA MET A 35 -7.22 -11.63 -3.75
C MET A 35 -5.80 -11.08 -3.84
N SER A 36 -4.78 -11.89 -3.57
CA SER A 36 -3.38 -11.46 -3.63
C SER A 36 -2.93 -11.03 -5.03
N ASP A 37 -3.63 -11.51 -6.07
CA ASP A 37 -3.44 -11.12 -7.47
C ASP A 37 -4.23 -9.85 -7.85
N ASP A 38 -5.13 -9.35 -6.98
CA ASP A 38 -5.92 -8.14 -7.26
C ASP A 38 -5.10 -6.88 -6.92
N PRO A 39 -4.90 -5.97 -7.89
CA PRO A 39 -4.21 -4.70 -7.66
C PRO A 39 -4.78 -3.93 -6.47
N ARG A 40 -6.11 -3.92 -6.28
CA ARG A 40 -6.78 -3.19 -5.20
C ARG A 40 -6.42 -3.75 -3.82
N PHE A 41 -6.17 -5.05 -3.72
CA PHE A 41 -5.72 -5.68 -2.48
C PHE A 41 -4.25 -5.33 -2.21
N THR A 42 -3.40 -5.37 -3.23
CA THR A 42 -2.00 -4.97 -3.09
C THR A 42 -1.83 -3.49 -2.74
N GLU A 43 -2.69 -2.60 -3.25
CA GLU A 43 -2.78 -1.18 -2.86
C GLU A 43 -3.10 -1.03 -1.36
N LEU A 44 -4.04 -1.83 -0.86
CA LEU A 44 -4.36 -1.89 0.57
C LEU A 44 -3.23 -2.47 1.42
N LEU A 45 -2.26 -3.18 0.87
CA LEU A 45 -1.08 -3.69 1.61
C LEU A 45 0.14 -2.75 1.51
N TYR A 46 0.32 -2.08 0.38
CA TYR A 46 1.47 -1.22 0.08
C TYR A 46 0.99 0.15 -0.41
N PRO A 47 0.63 1.05 0.50
CA PRO A 47 0.06 2.34 0.12
C PRO A 47 1.15 3.31 -0.38
N GLU A 48 2.41 3.11 0.00
CA GLU A 48 3.53 3.99 -0.37
C GLU A 48 4.08 3.72 -1.77
N GLU A 49 3.88 2.53 -2.36
CA GLU A 49 4.26 2.27 -3.76
C GLU A 49 3.34 3.00 -4.75
N LEU A 50 2.13 3.38 -4.32
CA LEU A 50 1.18 4.14 -5.14
C LEU A 50 1.59 5.61 -5.28
N GLU A 51 2.14 6.22 -4.23
CA GLU A 51 2.66 7.59 -4.27
C GLU A 51 3.89 7.72 -5.20
N ALA A 52 4.61 6.62 -5.45
CA ALA A 52 5.71 6.57 -6.40
C ALA A 52 5.26 6.44 -7.87
N SER A 53 4.03 5.99 -8.14
CA SER A 53 3.53 5.74 -9.50
C SER A 53 2.43 6.71 -9.97
N ALA A 54 1.68 7.34 -9.05
CA ALA A 54 0.59 8.26 -9.38
C ALA A 54 0.95 9.76 -9.34
N SER A 55 2.23 10.11 -9.12
CA SER A 55 2.71 11.49 -9.20
C SER A 55 4.02 11.54 -10.00
N PRO A 56 4.14 12.33 -11.09
CA PRO A 56 5.44 12.65 -11.62
C PRO A 56 6.09 13.57 -10.60
N ALA A 57 6.94 13.02 -9.73
CA ALA A 57 7.67 13.81 -8.74
C ALA A 57 8.24 15.07 -9.40
N PRO A 58 7.83 16.29 -8.99
CA PRO A 58 8.53 17.48 -9.41
C PRO A 58 9.88 17.50 -8.67
N ALA A 59 10.95 17.47 -9.45
CA ALA A 59 12.28 17.91 -9.03
C ALA A 59 12.84 17.26 -7.75
N SER A 60 13.56 16.17 -7.94
CA SER A 60 14.82 15.97 -7.22
C SER A 60 15.76 17.16 -7.49
N SER A 61 15.69 18.21 -6.68
CA SER A 61 16.74 19.23 -6.56
C SER A 61 16.48 20.22 -5.41
N PRO A 62 17.51 20.88 -4.86
CA PRO A 62 18.89 20.47 -4.62
C PRO A 62 19.36 20.91 -3.21
N ALA A 63 19.68 19.98 -2.30
CA ALA A 63 20.14 20.36 -0.96
C ALA A 63 21.67 20.30 -0.85
N ALA A 64 22.27 21.45 -1.14
CA ALA A 64 23.57 21.93 -0.69
C ALA A 64 24.27 21.12 0.43
N VAL A 65 25.37 20.45 0.08
CA VAL A 65 26.48 20.28 1.01
C VAL A 65 27.35 21.53 0.91
N LYS A 66 27.12 22.44 1.85
CA LYS A 66 28.03 23.53 2.17
C LYS A 66 29.38 22.95 2.60
N ASN A 67 30.40 23.23 1.79
CA ASN A 67 31.70 23.76 2.20
C ASN A 67 32.32 23.23 3.51
N LYS A 68 33.38 22.40 3.40
CA LYS A 68 34.42 22.32 4.43
C LYS A 68 35.79 22.43 3.76
N ARG A 69 36.28 23.68 3.79
CA ARG A 69 37.68 24.10 3.63
C ARG A 69 38.67 23.01 4.06
N ARG A 70 39.57 22.59 3.17
CA ARG A 70 40.99 22.34 3.43
C ARG A 70 41.78 22.56 2.15
#